data_AF-A0A091RIX2-F1
#
_entry.id   AF-A0A091RIX2-F1
#
_cell.length_a   1.000
_cell.length_b   1.000
_cell.length_c   1.000
_cell.angle_alpha   90.00
_cell.angle_beta   90.00
_cell.angle_gamma   90.00
#
_symmetry.space_group_name_H-M   'P 1'
#
loop_
_entity.id
_entity.type
_entity.pdbx_description
1 polymer ?
#
loop_
_entity_poly.entity_id
_entity_poly.type
_entity_poly.pdbx_seq_one_letter_code
_entity_poly.pdbx_strand_id
1 'polypeptide(L)'
;GPPDGGWGWMIVAGCFLVTICTRAVTRCISIFFVEFQAYFGQDYARTAWIHSIVDCATMLCAPLGSLISNHVSCQVGIMLGGLLASTGLILSSFATSLEHLYLSLGILTGLGFALCYSPAIAMVGKYFNKRKALAYGIAMSGSGIGTFILAPVVQLLIEQFSWRGALLILGGFVLNLCVCGALMRPIALKEDRKTAPEFLEQDYVPEAQKQDLKRMSICSPLIKAWSHECLCYCSWKEYDFLLMPGFMVLAVSVLFMAYGCSPLFVYLVPYALSVGVSHHQAAFLMSILGVIDIIGNVTFGWLTDRR
;
A
#
# COMPACT_ATOMS: atom_id res chain seq x y z
N GLY A 1 23.02 8.37 5.45
CA GLY A 1 23.31 9.54 4.60
C GLY A 1 22.45 10.70 5.05
N PRO A 2 22.79 11.96 4.73
CA PRO A 2 21.94 13.08 5.10
C PRO A 2 20.55 12.93 4.46
N PRO A 3 19.46 13.33 5.16
CA PRO A 3 18.15 13.45 4.53
C PRO A 3 18.25 14.41 3.34
N ASP A 4 17.46 14.16 2.29
CA ASP A 4 17.38 14.93 1.03
C ASP A 4 18.42 14.61 -0.08
N GLY A 5 19.12 13.46 -0.06
CA GLY A 5 19.99 13.04 -1.17
C GLY A 5 20.49 11.58 -1.16
N GLY A 6 21.09 11.13 -2.28
CA GLY A 6 21.67 9.78 -2.41
C GLY A 6 20.62 8.67 -2.48
N TRP A 7 20.67 7.72 -1.54
CA TRP A 7 19.78 6.55 -1.49
C TRP A 7 18.29 6.90 -1.34
N GLY A 8 17.95 8.12 -0.88
CA GLY A 8 16.57 8.59 -0.83
C GLY A 8 15.85 8.53 -2.18
N TRP A 9 16.56 8.81 -3.28
CA TRP A 9 15.97 8.69 -4.62
C TRP A 9 15.70 7.24 -5.03
N MET A 10 16.48 6.28 -4.54
CA MET A 10 16.19 4.85 -4.73
C MET A 10 14.93 4.44 -3.96
N ILE A 11 14.70 5.01 -2.77
CA ILE A 11 13.46 4.80 -2.01
C ILE A 11 12.25 5.41 -2.75
N VAL A 12 12.40 6.61 -3.33
CA VAL A 12 11.35 7.22 -4.17
C VAL A 12 11.05 6.34 -5.39
N ALA A 13 12.07 5.82 -6.07
CA ALA A 13 11.90 4.89 -7.20
C ALA A 13 11.22 3.58 -6.76
N GLY A 14 11.59 3.03 -5.60
CA GLY A 14 10.90 1.88 -5.02
C GLY A 14 9.44 2.18 -4.71
N CYS A 15 9.15 3.34 -4.12
CA CYS A 15 7.79 3.75 -3.79
C CYS A 15 6.97 4.00 -5.06
N PHE A 16 7.58 4.54 -6.10
CA PHE A 16 7.00 4.70 -7.43
C PHE A 16 6.58 3.35 -8.05
N LEU A 17 7.43 2.32 -7.94
CA LEU A 17 7.07 0.97 -8.40
C LEU A 17 5.96 0.35 -7.52
N VAL A 18 5.98 0.61 -6.21
CA VAL A 18 4.90 0.17 -5.31
C VAL A 18 3.58 0.84 -5.67
N THR A 19 3.55 2.13 -5.99
CA THR A 19 2.31 2.83 -6.40
C THR A 19 1.80 2.36 -7.76
N ILE A 20 2.68 1.98 -8.69
CA ILE A 20 2.28 1.28 -9.92
C ILE A 20 1.60 -0.06 -9.57
N CYS A 21 2.28 -0.92 -8.82
CA CYS A 21 1.79 -2.29 -8.57
C CYS A 21 0.55 -2.34 -7.68
N THR A 22 0.35 -1.36 -6.80
CA THR A 22 -0.82 -1.28 -5.93
C THR A 22 -1.93 -0.47 -6.61
N ARG A 23 -1.77 0.86 -6.68
CA ARG A 23 -2.83 1.77 -7.15
C ARG A 23 -3.19 1.61 -8.62
N ALA A 24 -2.22 1.45 -9.52
CA ALA A 24 -2.56 1.29 -10.93
C ALA A 24 -3.25 -0.05 -11.20
N VAL A 25 -2.80 -1.12 -10.56
CA VAL A 25 -3.46 -2.44 -10.64
C VAL A 25 -4.88 -2.38 -10.09
N THR A 26 -5.10 -1.77 -8.91
CA THR A 26 -6.45 -1.59 -8.35
C THR A 26 -7.36 -0.86 -9.34
N ARG A 27 -6.91 0.24 -9.95
CA ARG A 27 -7.70 0.97 -10.95
C ARG A 27 -8.00 0.14 -12.20
N CYS A 28 -7.11 -0.76 -12.60
CA CYS A 28 -7.34 -1.63 -13.75
C CYS A 28 -8.39 -2.73 -13.47
N ILE A 29 -8.73 -3.02 -12.20
CA ILE A 29 -9.81 -3.97 -11.85
C ILE A 29 -11.15 -3.52 -12.45
N SER A 30 -11.38 -2.22 -12.65
CA SER A 30 -12.60 -1.72 -13.29
C SER A 30 -12.74 -2.14 -14.77
N ILE A 31 -11.64 -2.47 -15.46
CA ILE A 31 -11.66 -2.96 -16.84
C ILE A 31 -12.20 -4.39 -16.89
N PHE A 32 -11.88 -5.22 -15.88
CA PHE A 32 -12.40 -6.59 -15.76
C PHE A 32 -13.89 -6.65 -15.41
N PHE A 33 -14.49 -5.52 -15.01
CA PHE A 33 -15.86 -5.46 -14.55
C PHE A 33 -16.84 -6.05 -15.57
N VAL A 34 -16.73 -5.67 -16.84
CA VAL A 34 -17.68 -6.10 -17.87
C VAL A 34 -17.55 -7.59 -18.17
N GLU A 35 -16.33 -8.11 -18.15
CA GLU A 35 -16.07 -9.54 -18.30
C GLU A 35 -16.62 -10.36 -17.13
N PHE A 36 -16.43 -9.88 -15.89
CA PHE A 36 -17.03 -10.54 -14.72
C PHE A 36 -18.56 -10.50 -14.78
N GLN A 37 -19.12 -9.36 -15.19
CA GLN A 37 -20.56 -9.24 -15.34
C GLN A 37 -21.12 -10.22 -16.37
N ALA A 38 -20.50 -10.31 -17.54
CA ALA A 38 -20.91 -11.22 -18.61
C ALA A 38 -20.75 -12.69 -18.21
N TYR A 39 -19.64 -13.05 -17.55
CA TYR A 39 -19.34 -14.42 -17.15
C TYR A 39 -20.24 -14.92 -16.02
N PHE A 40 -20.46 -14.12 -14.97
CA PHE A 40 -21.27 -14.52 -13.82
C PHE A 40 -22.77 -14.22 -13.99
N GLY A 41 -23.14 -13.41 -14.97
CA GLY A 41 -24.53 -13.01 -15.25
C GLY A 41 -25.18 -12.26 -14.09
N GLN A 42 -24.41 -11.46 -13.35
CA GLN A 42 -24.86 -10.77 -12.14
C GLN A 42 -25.10 -9.28 -12.38
N ASP A 43 -25.85 -8.65 -11.47
CA ASP A 43 -26.14 -7.21 -11.56
C ASP A 43 -24.88 -6.35 -11.47
N TYR A 44 -24.98 -5.14 -12.04
CA TYR A 44 -23.92 -4.12 -11.98
C TYR A 44 -23.44 -3.87 -10.54
N ALA A 45 -24.39 -3.75 -9.61
CA ALA A 45 -24.09 -3.46 -8.21
C ALA A 45 -23.20 -4.56 -7.61
N ARG A 46 -23.56 -5.84 -7.75
CA ARG A 46 -22.79 -6.98 -7.20
C ARG A 46 -21.38 -7.01 -7.77
N THR A 47 -21.22 -6.87 -9.07
CA THR A 47 -19.88 -6.87 -9.69
C THR A 47 -19.02 -5.69 -9.21
N ALA A 48 -19.62 -4.54 -8.91
CA ALA A 48 -18.91 -3.35 -8.43
C ALA A 48 -18.35 -3.51 -7.01
N TRP A 49 -18.93 -4.43 -6.21
CA TRP A 49 -18.40 -4.74 -4.87
C TRP A 49 -16.97 -5.24 -4.93
N ILE A 50 -16.53 -5.90 -6.01
CA ILE A 50 -15.14 -6.37 -6.12
C ILE A 50 -14.16 -5.21 -5.94
N HIS A 51 -14.26 -4.18 -6.80
CA HIS A 51 -13.35 -3.03 -6.73
C HIS A 51 -13.51 -2.26 -5.41
N SER A 52 -14.75 -2.09 -4.94
CA SER A 52 -15.02 -1.41 -3.66
C SER A 52 -14.40 -2.14 -2.47
N ILE A 53 -14.47 -3.48 -2.43
CA ILE A 53 -13.88 -4.31 -1.37
C ILE A 53 -12.36 -4.21 -1.41
N VAL A 54 -11.72 -4.23 -2.59
CA VAL A 54 -10.25 -4.06 -2.69
C VAL A 54 -9.82 -2.71 -2.11
N ASP A 55 -10.46 -1.63 -2.53
CA ASP A 55 -10.09 -0.28 -2.11
C ASP A 55 -10.38 -0.07 -0.61
N CYS A 56 -11.52 -0.58 -0.13
CA CYS A 56 -11.90 -0.56 1.28
C CYS A 56 -10.92 -1.37 2.14
N ALA A 57 -10.59 -2.61 1.75
CA ALA A 57 -9.61 -3.43 2.45
C ALA A 57 -8.23 -2.77 2.46
N THR A 58 -7.82 -2.16 1.35
CA THR A 58 -6.54 -1.43 1.27
C THR A 58 -6.48 -0.27 2.26
N MET A 59 -7.56 0.52 2.36
CA MET A 59 -7.62 1.69 3.24
C MET A 59 -7.83 1.32 4.71
N LEU A 60 -8.74 0.38 5.01
CA LEU A 60 -9.00 -0.07 6.39
C LEU A 60 -7.81 -0.81 7.00
N CYS A 61 -7.06 -1.55 6.19
CA CYS A 61 -5.86 -2.25 6.65
C CYS A 61 -4.59 -1.39 6.58
N ALA A 62 -4.66 -0.14 6.11
CA ALA A 62 -3.50 0.75 6.06
C ALA A 62 -2.85 0.99 7.43
N PRO A 63 -3.60 1.20 8.54
CA PRO A 63 -3.00 1.30 9.87
C PRO A 63 -2.31 0.01 10.32
N LEU A 64 -2.87 -1.15 9.98
CA LEU A 64 -2.25 -2.45 10.27
C LEU A 64 -0.90 -2.58 9.56
N GLY A 65 -0.80 -2.13 8.30
CA GLY A 65 0.47 -2.07 7.58
C GLY A 65 1.51 -1.17 8.25
N SER A 66 1.09 -0.03 8.79
CA SER A 66 1.98 0.86 9.56
C SER A 66 2.47 0.22 10.86
N LEU A 67 1.58 -0.43 11.62
CA LEU A 67 1.94 -1.14 12.86
C LEU A 67 2.94 -2.27 12.59
N ILE A 68 2.64 -3.12 11.61
CA ILE A 68 3.51 -4.26 11.26
C ILE A 68 4.87 -3.74 10.78
N SER A 69 4.92 -2.67 10.00
CA SER A 69 6.17 -2.05 9.56
C SER A 69 7.02 -1.54 10.73
N ASN A 70 6.38 -0.99 11.77
CA ASN A 70 7.07 -0.48 12.95
C ASN A 70 7.68 -1.60 13.79
N HIS A 71 7.06 -2.78 13.84
CA HIS A 71 7.51 -3.90 14.68
C HIS A 71 8.37 -4.95 13.94
N VAL A 72 8.13 -5.22 12.65
CA VAL A 72 8.68 -6.38 11.91
C VAL A 72 9.70 -5.97 10.83
N SER A 73 10.08 -4.69 10.76
CA SER A 73 10.84 -4.06 9.68
C SER A 73 10.03 -3.84 8.41
N CYS A 74 10.14 -2.63 7.87
CA CYS A 74 9.46 -2.16 6.66
C CYS A 74 9.64 -3.10 5.45
N GLN A 75 10.82 -3.68 5.25
CA GLN A 75 11.14 -4.53 4.10
C GLN A 75 10.33 -5.82 4.10
N VAL A 76 10.29 -6.48 5.26
CA VAL A 76 9.57 -7.75 5.43
C VAL A 76 8.08 -7.53 5.27
N GLY A 77 7.55 -6.42 5.80
CA GLY A 77 6.14 -6.03 5.59
C GLY A 77 5.76 -5.91 4.12
N ILE A 78 6.57 -5.21 3.31
CA ILE A 78 6.33 -5.05 1.87
C ILE A 78 6.47 -6.39 1.12
N MET A 79 7.46 -7.21 1.46
CA MET A 79 7.65 -8.51 0.81
C MET A 79 6.48 -9.46 1.11
N LEU A 80 6.05 -9.55 2.37
CA LEU A 80 4.89 -10.36 2.76
C LEU A 80 3.61 -9.85 2.11
N GLY A 81 3.41 -8.52 2.08
CA GLY A 81 2.27 -7.90 1.40
C GLY A 81 2.24 -8.20 -0.10
N GLY A 82 3.40 -8.16 -0.77
CA GLY A 82 3.53 -8.47 -2.19
C GLY A 82 3.23 -9.94 -2.53
N LEU A 83 3.73 -10.87 -1.71
CA LEU A 83 3.39 -12.29 -1.83
C LEU A 83 1.89 -12.53 -1.61
N LEU A 84 1.31 -11.88 -0.60
CA LEU A 84 -0.12 -12.00 -0.29
C LEU A 84 -0.99 -11.45 -1.43
N ALA A 85 -0.66 -10.28 -1.95
CA ALA A 85 -1.38 -9.66 -3.05
C ALA A 85 -1.28 -10.45 -4.36
N SER A 86 -0.08 -10.95 -4.68
CA SER A 86 0.10 -11.83 -5.83
C SER A 86 -0.71 -13.13 -5.69
N THR A 87 -0.66 -13.75 -4.52
CA THR A 87 -1.44 -14.97 -4.25
C THR A 87 -2.93 -14.69 -4.39
N GLY A 88 -3.42 -13.52 -3.93
CA GLY A 88 -4.79 -13.06 -4.15
C GLY A 88 -5.16 -13.05 -5.63
N LEU A 89 -4.39 -12.35 -6.46
CA LEU A 89 -4.62 -12.26 -7.90
C LEU A 89 -4.55 -13.62 -8.61
N ILE A 90 -3.60 -14.46 -8.24
CA ILE A 90 -3.46 -15.81 -8.82
C ILE A 90 -4.66 -16.68 -8.44
N LEU A 91 -5.09 -16.66 -7.17
CA LEU A 91 -6.28 -17.40 -6.73
C LEU A 91 -7.54 -16.90 -7.44
N SER A 92 -7.65 -15.60 -7.68
CA SER A 92 -8.75 -15.01 -8.43
C SER A 92 -8.86 -15.53 -9.86
N SER A 93 -7.74 -15.92 -10.49
CA SER A 93 -7.78 -16.54 -11.83
C SER A 93 -8.53 -17.87 -11.86
N PHE A 94 -8.59 -18.59 -10.74
CA PHE A 94 -9.32 -19.85 -10.58
C PHE A 94 -10.73 -19.67 -10.02
N ALA A 95 -11.20 -18.42 -9.85
CA ALA A 95 -12.50 -18.17 -9.26
C ALA A 95 -13.65 -18.69 -10.13
N THR A 96 -14.57 -19.42 -9.49
CA THR A 96 -15.78 -19.98 -10.12
C THR A 96 -17.06 -19.28 -9.64
N SER A 97 -16.97 -18.39 -8.65
CA SER A 97 -18.08 -17.60 -8.11
C SER A 97 -17.62 -16.18 -7.76
N LEU A 98 -18.56 -15.22 -7.69
CA LEU A 98 -18.28 -13.86 -7.24
C LEU A 98 -17.78 -13.79 -5.80
N GLU A 99 -18.33 -14.63 -4.92
CA GLU A 99 -17.90 -14.69 -3.52
C GLU A 99 -16.41 -15.06 -3.40
N HIS A 100 -15.94 -15.98 -4.25
CA HIS A 100 -14.52 -16.31 -4.33
C HIS A 100 -13.68 -15.11 -4.80
N LEU A 101 -14.19 -14.29 -5.73
CA LEU A 101 -13.53 -13.03 -6.12
C LEU A 101 -13.54 -11.99 -4.99
N TYR A 102 -14.61 -11.86 -4.21
CA TYR A 102 -14.61 -10.94 -3.06
C TYR A 102 -13.54 -11.31 -2.02
N LEU A 103 -13.35 -12.60 -1.77
CA LEU A 103 -12.34 -13.07 -0.81
C LEU A 103 -10.92 -12.95 -1.37
N SER A 104 -10.67 -13.45 -2.58
CA SER A 104 -9.33 -13.49 -3.19
C SER A 104 -8.91 -12.14 -3.79
N LEU A 105 -9.71 -11.64 -4.74
CA LEU A 105 -9.40 -10.38 -5.42
C LEU A 105 -9.63 -9.21 -4.49
N GLY A 106 -10.73 -9.21 -3.74
CA GLY A 106 -11.10 -8.17 -2.78
C GLY A 106 -10.19 -8.11 -1.56
N ILE A 107 -10.46 -8.98 -0.58
CA ILE A 107 -9.87 -8.89 0.76
C ILE A 107 -8.37 -9.26 0.73
N LEU A 108 -8.02 -10.40 0.14
CA LEU A 108 -6.64 -10.90 0.19
C LEU A 108 -5.67 -9.97 -0.55
N THR A 109 -6.05 -9.51 -1.74
CA THR A 109 -5.24 -8.56 -2.51
C THR A 109 -5.21 -7.18 -1.85
N GLY A 110 -6.34 -6.67 -1.36
CA GLY A 110 -6.41 -5.38 -0.68
C GLY A 110 -5.58 -5.34 0.61
N LEU A 111 -5.61 -6.41 1.42
CA LEU A 111 -4.75 -6.55 2.60
C LEU A 111 -3.27 -6.53 2.20
N GLY A 112 -2.89 -7.29 1.17
CA GLY A 112 -1.50 -7.30 0.67
C GLY A 112 -1.04 -5.92 0.17
N PHE A 113 -1.90 -5.20 -0.55
CA PHE A 113 -1.62 -3.83 -0.98
C PHE A 113 -1.48 -2.85 0.17
N ALA A 114 -2.31 -2.95 1.23
CA ALA A 114 -2.17 -2.13 2.43
C ALA A 114 -0.80 -2.32 3.11
N LEU A 115 -0.35 -3.57 3.23
CA LEU A 115 0.94 -3.92 3.81
C LEU A 115 2.13 -3.43 2.97
N CYS A 116 1.95 -3.17 1.67
CA CYS A 116 2.98 -2.59 0.82
C CYS A 116 2.98 -1.07 0.82
N TYR A 117 1.79 -0.48 0.68
CA TYR A 117 1.61 0.95 0.44
C TYR A 117 1.94 1.81 1.67
N SER A 118 1.44 1.45 2.85
CA SER A 118 1.67 2.18 4.10
C SER A 118 3.17 2.33 4.45
N PRO A 119 3.95 1.23 4.54
CA PRO A 119 5.39 1.34 4.78
C PRO A 119 6.14 2.12 3.70
N ALA A 120 5.81 1.92 2.42
CA ALA A 120 6.46 2.62 1.32
C ALA A 120 6.34 4.15 1.45
N ILE A 121 5.14 4.64 1.78
CA ILE A 121 4.89 6.07 2.01
C ILE A 121 5.59 6.58 3.27
N ALA A 122 5.56 5.80 4.36
CA ALA A 122 6.24 6.17 5.60
C ALA A 122 7.75 6.33 5.37
N MET A 123 8.35 5.46 4.57
CA MET A 123 9.78 5.49 4.23
C MET A 123 10.18 6.75 3.46
N VAL A 124 9.41 7.15 2.44
CA VAL A 124 9.67 8.41 1.71
C VAL A 124 9.65 9.60 2.67
N GLY A 125 8.69 9.61 3.59
CA GLY A 125 8.54 10.69 4.57
C GLY A 125 9.63 10.76 5.64
N LYS A 126 10.37 9.66 5.87
CA LYS A 126 11.54 9.61 6.76
C LYS A 126 12.84 10.04 6.06
N TYR A 127 12.95 9.83 4.74
CA TYR A 127 14.16 10.13 3.97
C TYR A 127 14.26 11.59 3.51
N PHE A 128 13.12 12.26 3.36
CA PHE A 128 13.05 13.65 2.89
C PHE A 128 12.43 14.54 3.95
N ASN A 129 13.08 15.66 4.22
CA ASN A 129 12.59 16.68 5.15
C ASN A 129 12.33 17.99 4.42
N LYS A 130 13.32 18.51 3.67
CA LYS A 130 13.16 19.77 2.92
C LYS A 130 12.41 19.63 1.60
N ARG A 131 12.53 18.48 0.92
CA ARG A 131 11.91 18.24 -0.41
C ARG A 131 10.81 17.18 -0.38
N LYS A 132 10.09 17.11 0.72
CA LYS A 132 9.16 16.01 1.02
C LYS A 132 7.95 16.03 0.08
N ALA A 133 7.41 17.20 -0.25
CA ALA A 133 6.27 17.33 -1.14
C ALA A 133 6.63 16.89 -2.57
N LEU A 134 7.81 17.29 -3.07
CA LEU A 134 8.31 16.86 -4.37
C LEU A 134 8.57 15.35 -4.41
N ALA A 135 9.19 14.78 -3.36
CA ALA A 135 9.46 13.35 -3.28
C ALA A 135 8.17 12.51 -3.30
N TYR A 136 7.13 12.94 -2.56
CA TYR A 136 5.80 12.32 -2.63
C TYR A 136 5.16 12.51 -3.99
N GLY A 137 5.21 13.71 -4.58
CA GLY A 137 4.66 13.97 -5.91
C GLY A 137 5.23 13.03 -6.97
N ILE A 138 6.56 12.83 -6.96
CA ILE A 138 7.23 11.87 -7.85
C ILE A 138 6.80 10.44 -7.52
N ALA A 139 6.86 10.01 -6.27
CA ALA A 139 6.48 8.65 -5.89
C ALA A 139 5.02 8.31 -6.25
N MET A 140 4.09 9.26 -6.05
CA MET A 140 2.67 9.09 -6.33
C MET A 140 2.33 9.17 -7.82
N SER A 141 3.13 9.90 -8.62
CA SER A 141 2.95 9.95 -10.09
C SER A 141 3.07 8.57 -10.77
N GLY A 142 3.70 7.60 -10.10
CA GLY A 142 3.72 6.20 -10.54
C GLY A 142 2.33 5.61 -10.70
N SER A 143 1.36 6.05 -9.91
CA SER A 143 -0.02 5.61 -10.04
C SER A 143 -0.63 5.98 -11.40
N GLY A 144 -0.35 7.20 -11.90
CA GLY A 144 -0.84 7.68 -13.18
C GLY A 144 -0.07 7.07 -14.37
N ILE A 145 1.27 6.99 -14.29
CA ILE A 145 2.09 6.34 -15.34
C ILE A 145 1.72 4.86 -15.45
N GLY A 146 1.55 4.20 -14.31
CA GLY A 146 1.09 2.83 -14.23
C GLY A 146 -0.26 2.66 -14.91
N THR A 147 -1.26 3.51 -14.59
CA THR A 147 -2.59 3.38 -15.21
C THR A 147 -2.54 3.66 -16.72
N PHE A 148 -1.77 4.65 -17.18
CA PHE A 148 -1.60 4.96 -18.60
C PHE A 148 -1.06 3.78 -19.41
N ILE A 149 -0.08 3.05 -18.88
CA ILE A 149 0.52 1.89 -19.56
C ILE A 149 -0.32 0.63 -19.34
N LEU A 150 -0.75 0.38 -18.10
CA LEU A 150 -1.34 -0.89 -17.69
C LEU A 150 -2.79 -1.01 -18.17
N ALA A 151 -3.54 0.08 -18.32
CA ALA A 151 -4.91 0.03 -18.83
C ALA A 151 -5.03 -0.60 -20.24
N PRO A 152 -4.30 -0.12 -21.28
CA PRO A 152 -4.33 -0.76 -22.58
C PRO A 152 -3.71 -2.16 -22.57
N VAL A 153 -2.65 -2.39 -21.78
CA VAL A 153 -2.03 -3.72 -21.65
C VAL A 153 -3.00 -4.73 -21.07
N VAL A 154 -3.74 -4.39 -20.02
CA VAL A 154 -4.76 -5.25 -19.41
C VAL A 154 -5.89 -5.55 -20.38
N GLN A 155 -6.35 -4.56 -21.13
CA GLN A 155 -7.36 -4.77 -22.18
C GLN A 155 -6.87 -5.79 -23.22
N LEU A 156 -5.63 -5.65 -23.72
CA LEU A 156 -5.04 -6.60 -24.65
C LEU A 156 -4.86 -8.00 -24.04
N LEU A 157 -4.49 -8.09 -22.76
CA LEU A 157 -4.36 -9.36 -22.06
C LEU A 157 -5.72 -10.06 -21.91
N ILE A 158 -6.80 -9.31 -21.66
CA ILE A 158 -8.15 -9.85 -21.60
C ILE A 158 -8.57 -10.41 -22.97
N GLU A 159 -8.30 -9.67 -24.05
CA GLU A 159 -8.66 -10.11 -25.41
C GLU A 159 -7.91 -11.37 -25.86
N GLN A 160 -6.63 -11.51 -25.51
CA GLN A 160 -5.79 -12.64 -25.94
C GLN A 160 -5.85 -13.85 -25.00
N PHE A 161 -5.90 -13.62 -23.69
CA PHE A 161 -5.75 -14.66 -22.66
C PHE A 161 -6.97 -14.80 -21.74
N SER A 162 -8.06 -14.09 -22.04
CA SER A 162 -9.23 -13.95 -21.16
C SER A 162 -8.90 -13.25 -19.83
N TRP A 163 -9.92 -12.94 -19.04
CA TRP A 163 -9.76 -12.34 -17.72
C TRP A 163 -8.92 -13.21 -16.76
N ARG A 164 -8.99 -14.54 -16.89
CA ARG A 164 -8.24 -15.48 -16.04
C ARG A 164 -6.74 -15.38 -16.28
N GLY A 165 -6.30 -15.45 -17.54
CA GLY A 165 -4.88 -15.33 -17.87
C GLY A 165 -4.32 -13.94 -17.54
N ALA A 166 -5.12 -12.90 -17.78
CA ALA A 166 -4.77 -11.53 -17.41
C ALA A 166 -4.55 -11.36 -15.90
N LEU A 167 -5.41 -11.93 -15.03
CA LEU A 167 -5.22 -11.90 -13.57
C LEU A 167 -3.96 -12.66 -13.13
N LEU A 168 -3.65 -13.80 -13.76
CA LEU A 168 -2.44 -14.58 -13.46
C LEU A 168 -1.16 -13.79 -13.80
N ILE A 169 -1.14 -13.15 -14.97
CA ILE A 169 -0.02 -12.30 -15.42
C ILE A 169 0.12 -11.08 -14.49
N LEU A 170 -0.99 -10.43 -14.12
CA LEU A 170 -0.98 -9.34 -13.13
C LEU A 170 -0.48 -9.81 -11.76
N GLY A 171 -0.83 -11.02 -11.32
CA GLY A 171 -0.30 -11.62 -10.10
C GLY A 171 1.23 -11.76 -10.15
N GLY A 172 1.78 -12.20 -11.28
CA GLY A 172 3.23 -12.22 -11.53
C GLY A 172 3.86 -10.83 -11.55
N PHE A 173 3.20 -9.85 -12.17
CA PHE A 173 3.64 -8.45 -12.17
C PHE A 173 3.70 -7.89 -10.74
N VAL A 174 2.69 -8.17 -9.92
CA VAL A 174 2.61 -7.72 -8.52
C VAL A 174 3.67 -8.38 -7.63
N LEU A 175 4.21 -9.56 -7.97
CA LEU A 175 5.35 -10.14 -7.22
C LEU A 175 6.60 -9.26 -7.24
N ASN A 176 6.75 -8.36 -8.22
CA ASN A 176 7.85 -7.39 -8.23
C ASN A 176 7.83 -6.46 -7.01
N LEU A 177 6.72 -6.37 -6.28
CA LEU A 177 6.67 -5.72 -4.96
C LEU A 177 7.67 -6.31 -3.97
N CYS A 178 7.99 -7.60 -4.06
CA CYS A 178 8.99 -8.23 -3.20
C CYS A 178 10.39 -7.67 -3.46
N VAL A 179 10.72 -7.44 -4.74
CA VAL A 179 12.00 -6.82 -5.14
C VAL A 179 12.04 -5.37 -4.66
N CYS A 180 10.92 -4.64 -4.76
CA CYS A 180 10.81 -3.29 -4.23
C CYS A 180 11.00 -3.25 -2.71
N GLY A 181 10.42 -4.20 -1.98
CA GLY A 181 10.60 -4.36 -0.53
C GLY A 181 12.06 -4.60 -0.16
N ALA A 182 12.78 -5.43 -0.91
CA ALA A 182 14.21 -5.67 -0.70
C ALA A 182 15.05 -4.39 -0.92
N LEU A 183 14.65 -3.51 -1.85
CA LEU A 183 15.31 -2.24 -2.12
C LEU A 183 15.08 -1.20 -1.00
N MET A 184 13.94 -1.26 -0.31
CA MET A 184 13.54 -0.31 0.74
C MET A 184 14.28 -0.51 2.07
N ARG A 185 15.60 -0.34 2.09
CA ARG A 185 16.41 -0.45 3.32
C ARG A 185 16.05 0.63 4.34
N PRO A 186 15.63 0.26 5.56
CA PRO A 186 15.44 1.22 6.64
C PRO A 186 16.78 1.80 7.06
N ILE A 187 16.89 3.13 7.08
CA ILE A 187 17.97 3.81 7.77
C ILE A 187 17.54 3.92 9.22
N ALA A 188 18.35 3.41 10.14
CA ALA A 188 18.24 3.77 11.56
C ALA A 188 18.55 5.27 11.65
N LEU A 189 17.51 6.09 11.73
CA LEU A 189 17.67 7.51 12.00
C LEU A 189 18.11 7.66 13.45
N LYS A 190 19.00 8.63 13.72
CA LYS A 190 19.56 8.91 15.05
C LYS A 190 18.48 9.18 16.11
N GLU A 191 17.24 9.49 15.69
CA GLU A 191 16.06 9.67 16.54
C GLU A 191 15.52 8.36 17.12
N ASP A 192 15.59 7.23 16.40
CA ASP A 192 15.21 5.91 16.93
C ASP A 192 16.15 5.47 18.09
N ARG A 193 17.31 6.11 18.24
CA ARG A 193 18.25 5.88 19.35
C ARG A 193 17.89 6.70 20.60
N LYS A 194 17.07 7.75 20.49
CA LYS A 194 16.62 8.55 21.65
C LYS A 194 15.40 7.95 22.36
N THR A 195 14.66 7.07 21.70
CA THR A 195 13.52 6.32 22.25
C THR A 195 13.89 4.91 22.72
N ALA A 196 15.13 4.46 22.52
CA ALA A 196 15.67 3.36 23.32
C ALA A 196 15.69 3.87 24.78
N PRO A 197 15.11 3.14 25.75
CA PRO A 197 15.09 3.61 27.12
C PRO A 197 16.52 3.89 27.56
N GLU A 198 16.73 5.12 28.02
CA GLU A 198 17.94 5.67 28.61
C GLU A 198 18.26 4.96 29.96
N PHE A 199 18.16 3.64 30.00
CA PHE A 199 18.29 2.79 31.19
C PHE A 199 19.59 1.97 31.20
N LEU A 200 20.51 2.17 30.25
CA LEU A 200 21.78 1.42 30.21
C LEU A 200 23.04 2.29 30.02
N GLU A 201 22.98 3.61 30.20
CA GLU A 201 24.21 4.45 30.17
C GLU A 201 24.45 5.29 31.43
N GLN A 202 23.85 4.92 32.56
CA GLN A 202 24.25 5.46 33.85
C GLN A 202 24.16 4.38 34.92
N ASP A 203 25.26 3.64 35.09
CA ASP A 203 25.76 3.29 36.42
C ASP A 203 27.19 2.74 36.30
N TYR A 204 28.12 3.45 36.93
CA TYR A 204 29.47 2.97 37.19
C TYR A 204 29.39 1.80 38.18
N VAL A 205 29.57 0.56 37.70
CA VAL A 205 29.58 -0.64 38.55
C VAL A 205 31.04 -1.10 38.77
N PRO A 206 31.52 -1.21 40.03
CA PRO A 206 32.89 -1.64 40.33
C PRO A 206 33.16 -3.10 39.90
N GLU A 207 34.42 -3.41 39.58
CA GLU A 207 34.91 -4.70 39.05
C GLU A 207 34.68 -5.96 39.92
N ALA A 208 34.02 -5.86 41.08
CA ALA A 208 33.90 -6.96 42.04
C ALA A 208 32.77 -7.98 41.74
N GLN A 209 31.89 -7.74 40.75
CA GLN A 209 30.64 -8.54 40.59
C GLN A 209 30.61 -9.46 39.35
N LYS A 210 31.77 -9.76 38.78
CA LYS A 210 31.91 -10.57 37.54
C LYS A 210 31.66 -12.07 37.72
N GLN A 211 31.48 -12.57 38.94
CA GLN A 211 31.41 -14.02 39.23
C GLN A 211 29.99 -14.59 39.42
N ASP A 212 28.98 -13.79 39.77
CA ASP A 212 27.62 -14.32 40.03
C ASP A 212 26.69 -14.37 38.80
N LEU A 213 27.04 -13.66 37.72
CA LEU A 213 26.24 -13.60 36.49
C LEU A 213 26.30 -14.88 35.62
N LYS A 214 27.06 -15.90 36.04
CA LYS A 214 27.18 -17.17 35.30
C LYS A 214 26.13 -18.21 35.70
N ARG A 215 25.35 -17.99 36.77
CA ARG A 215 24.48 -19.03 37.35
C ARG A 215 22.98 -18.91 37.04
N MET A 216 22.52 -17.78 36.47
CA MET A 216 21.09 -17.53 36.24
C MET A 216 20.70 -17.75 34.76
N SER A 217 21.11 -18.88 34.17
CA SER A 217 20.85 -19.24 32.76
C SER A 217 19.70 -20.27 32.60
N ILE A 218 18.79 -20.39 33.58
CA ILE A 218 17.73 -21.41 33.54
C ILE A 218 16.43 -20.84 34.12
N CYS A 219 15.63 -20.15 33.29
CA CYS A 219 14.16 -20.14 33.38
C CYS A 219 13.55 -19.33 32.23
N SER A 220 13.35 -19.99 31.09
CA SER A 220 12.73 -19.43 29.88
C SER A 220 11.27 -19.86 29.65
N PRO A 221 10.33 -19.60 30.58
CA PRO A 221 8.92 -19.47 30.15
C PRO A 221 8.14 -18.27 30.71
N LEU A 222 8.69 -17.44 31.61
CA LEU A 222 7.92 -16.37 32.29
C LEU A 222 7.93 -15.00 31.58
N ILE A 223 8.80 -14.79 30.59
CA ILE A 223 8.93 -13.50 29.87
C ILE A 223 7.86 -13.34 28.77
N LYS A 224 7.20 -14.41 28.33
CA LYS A 224 6.21 -14.36 27.23
C LYS A 224 4.84 -13.79 27.61
N ALA A 225 4.47 -13.80 28.89
CA ALA A 225 3.17 -13.29 29.34
C ALA A 225 3.15 -11.76 29.47
N TRP A 226 4.30 -11.14 29.77
CA TRP A 226 4.44 -9.68 29.93
C TRP A 226 4.54 -8.89 28.62
N SER A 227 4.68 -9.56 27.46
CA SER A 227 4.76 -8.87 26.17
C SER A 227 3.41 -8.44 25.61
N HIS A 228 2.32 -9.15 25.90
CA HIS A 228 1.01 -8.89 25.27
C HIS A 228 0.25 -7.68 25.86
N GLU A 229 0.30 -7.46 27.18
CA GLU A 229 -0.36 -6.30 27.80
C GLU A 229 0.36 -4.98 27.50
N CYS A 230 1.70 -5.00 27.44
CA CYS A 230 2.50 -3.82 27.10
C CYS A 230 2.40 -3.43 25.62
N LEU A 231 2.21 -4.40 24.72
CA LEU A 231 1.94 -4.19 23.29
C LEU A 231 0.62 -3.45 23.06
N CYS A 232 -0.44 -3.79 23.81
CA CYS A 232 -1.73 -3.11 23.69
C CYS A 232 -1.65 -1.69 24.27
N TYR A 233 -1.05 -1.50 25.44
CA TYR A 233 -0.96 -0.18 26.07
C TYR A 233 -0.10 0.84 25.29
N CYS A 234 1.00 0.41 24.67
CA CYS A 234 1.80 1.29 23.80
C CYS A 234 1.08 1.63 22.49
N SER A 235 0.27 0.71 21.95
CA SER A 235 -0.48 0.95 20.72
C SER A 235 -1.55 2.04 20.88
N TRP A 236 -2.29 2.08 22.01
CA TRP A 236 -3.31 3.11 22.23
C TRP A 236 -2.74 4.52 22.43
N LYS A 237 -1.53 4.65 23.00
CA LYS A 237 -0.86 5.94 23.20
C LYS A 237 -0.38 6.58 21.89
N GLU A 238 -0.04 5.77 20.87
CA GLU A 238 0.34 6.27 19.54
C GLU A 238 -0.86 6.80 18.73
N TYR A 239 -2.07 6.32 19.03
CA TYR A 239 -3.31 6.71 18.34
C TYR A 239 -4.09 7.83 19.01
N ASP A 240 -3.61 8.37 20.13
CA ASP A 240 -4.27 9.48 20.84
C ASP A 240 -4.40 10.73 19.94
N PHE A 241 -3.50 10.89 18.96
CA PHE A 241 -3.58 11.94 17.95
C PHE A 241 -4.84 11.83 17.06
N LEU A 242 -5.42 10.63 16.90
CA LEU A 242 -6.63 10.42 16.10
C LEU A 242 -7.83 11.17 16.69
N LEU A 243 -7.83 11.43 18.00
CA LEU A 243 -8.89 12.18 18.69
C LEU A 243 -8.67 13.69 18.67
N MET A 244 -7.57 14.20 18.09
CA MET A 244 -7.37 15.65 17.97
C MET A 244 -8.41 16.26 17.03
N PRO A 245 -9.08 17.38 17.42
CA PRO A 245 -10.17 17.96 16.65
C PRO A 245 -9.74 18.40 15.23
N GLY A 246 -8.51 18.88 15.07
CA GLY A 246 -7.96 19.22 13.75
C GLY A 246 -7.78 18.00 12.84
N PHE A 247 -7.35 16.85 13.39
CA PHE A 247 -7.23 15.62 12.64
C PHE A 247 -8.61 15.04 12.28
N MET A 248 -9.59 15.10 13.20
CA MET A 248 -10.95 14.66 12.93
C MET A 248 -11.61 15.44 11.78
N VAL A 249 -11.46 16.77 11.76
CA VAL A 249 -11.95 17.60 10.64
C VAL A 249 -11.27 17.21 9.33
N LEU A 250 -9.96 16.97 9.35
CA LEU A 250 -9.22 16.50 8.17
C LEU A 250 -9.70 15.11 7.71
N ALA A 251 -9.88 14.17 8.63
CA ALA A 251 -10.33 12.81 8.34
C ALA A 251 -11.74 12.81 7.72
N VAL A 252 -12.67 13.58 8.29
CA VAL A 252 -14.02 13.78 7.71
C VAL A 252 -13.92 14.39 6.31
N SER A 253 -13.08 15.42 6.12
CA SER A 253 -12.89 16.04 4.80
C SER A 253 -12.35 15.04 3.76
N VAL A 254 -11.38 14.20 4.13
CA VAL A 254 -10.81 13.16 3.27
C VAL A 254 -11.84 12.08 2.97
N LEU A 255 -12.70 11.71 3.92
CA LEU A 255 -13.79 10.76 3.69
C LEU A 255 -14.80 11.29 2.66
N PHE A 256 -15.22 12.55 2.77
CA PHE A 256 -16.11 13.17 1.77
C PHE A 256 -15.45 13.23 0.39
N MET A 257 -14.17 13.58 0.33
CA MET A 257 -13.42 13.58 -0.92
C MET A 257 -13.30 12.17 -1.52
N ALA A 258 -13.00 11.15 -0.70
CA ALA A 258 -12.91 9.76 -1.14
C ALA A 258 -14.25 9.28 -1.69
N TYR A 259 -15.36 9.56 -0.99
CA TYR A 259 -16.70 9.23 -1.44
C TYR A 259 -17.03 9.84 -2.82
N GLY A 260 -16.61 11.07 -3.08
CA GLY A 260 -16.80 11.71 -4.39
C GLY A 260 -15.89 11.16 -5.49
N CYS A 261 -14.68 10.72 -5.16
CA CYS A 261 -13.66 10.32 -6.13
C CYS A 261 -13.72 8.83 -6.49
N SER A 262 -14.09 7.95 -5.56
CA SER A 262 -14.14 6.50 -5.79
C SER A 262 -15.11 6.07 -6.92
N PRO A 263 -16.33 6.64 -7.05
CA PRO A 263 -17.24 6.28 -8.14
C PRO A 263 -16.67 6.59 -9.52
N LEU A 264 -15.85 7.64 -9.64
CA LEU A 264 -15.19 7.97 -10.90
C LEU A 264 -14.33 6.80 -11.36
N PHE A 265 -13.45 6.25 -10.52
CA PHE A 265 -12.57 5.16 -10.94
C PHE A 265 -13.29 3.82 -11.14
N VAL A 266 -14.31 3.53 -10.33
CA VAL A 266 -15.07 2.27 -10.40
C VAL A 266 -15.96 2.22 -11.64
N TYR A 267 -16.72 3.30 -11.89
CA TYR A 267 -17.79 3.29 -12.88
C TYR A 267 -17.41 3.91 -14.22
N LEU A 268 -16.27 4.58 -14.36
CA LEU A 268 -15.89 5.23 -15.63
C LEU A 268 -15.90 4.27 -16.82
N VAL A 269 -15.23 3.11 -16.70
CA VAL A 269 -15.12 2.14 -17.79
C VAL A 269 -16.49 1.49 -18.07
N PRO A 270 -17.22 0.94 -17.08
CA PRO A 270 -18.57 0.42 -17.31
C PRO A 270 -19.53 1.46 -17.89
N TYR A 271 -19.46 2.71 -17.43
CA TYR A 271 -20.31 3.79 -17.92
C TYR A 271 -20.01 4.14 -19.37
N ALA A 272 -18.73 4.28 -19.74
CA ALA A 272 -18.34 4.54 -21.13
C ALA A 272 -18.87 3.44 -22.06
N LEU A 273 -18.72 2.18 -21.65
CA LEU A 273 -19.25 1.03 -22.41
C LEU A 273 -20.79 1.05 -22.50
N SER A 274 -21.49 1.46 -21.44
CA SER A 274 -22.97 1.58 -21.45
C SER A 274 -23.50 2.64 -22.42
N VAL A 275 -22.70 3.67 -22.72
CA VAL A 275 -23.01 4.73 -23.70
C VAL A 275 -22.68 4.28 -25.13
N GLY A 276 -22.14 3.07 -25.31
CA GLY A 276 -21.80 2.49 -26.62
C GLY A 276 -20.38 2.82 -27.10
N VAL A 277 -19.51 3.30 -26.21
CA VAL A 277 -18.08 3.51 -26.51
C VAL A 277 -17.38 2.15 -26.62
N SER A 278 -16.39 2.02 -27.52
CA SER A 278 -15.63 0.77 -27.67
C SER A 278 -14.71 0.51 -26.47
N HIS A 279 -14.36 -0.76 -26.22
CA HIS A 279 -13.45 -1.15 -25.14
C HIS A 279 -12.09 -0.44 -25.19
N HIS A 280 -11.50 -0.30 -26.39
CA HIS A 280 -10.24 0.43 -26.57
C HIS A 280 -10.37 1.92 -26.21
N GLN A 281 -11.48 2.57 -26.57
CA GLN A 281 -11.73 3.97 -26.22
C GLN A 281 -11.99 4.15 -24.72
N ALA A 282 -12.65 3.20 -24.05
CA ALA A 282 -12.83 3.21 -22.60
C ALA A 282 -11.49 3.05 -21.85
N ALA A 283 -10.60 2.16 -22.33
CA ALA A 283 -9.24 2.04 -21.81
C ALA A 283 -8.40 3.32 -22.04
N PHE A 284 -8.60 3.99 -23.18
CA PHE A 284 -7.97 5.28 -23.46
C PHE A 284 -8.42 6.37 -22.49
N LEU A 285 -9.69 6.38 -22.07
CA LEU A 285 -10.21 7.33 -21.08
C LEU A 285 -9.53 7.15 -19.71
N MET A 286 -9.30 5.91 -19.27
CA MET A 286 -8.49 5.63 -18.07
C MET A 286 -7.04 6.10 -18.23
N SER A 287 -6.51 6.02 -19.45
CA SER A 287 -5.16 6.51 -19.76
C SER A 287 -5.07 8.04 -19.65
N ILE A 288 -6.10 8.77 -20.11
CA ILE A 288 -6.21 10.23 -19.92
C ILE A 288 -6.24 10.58 -18.44
N LEU A 289 -7.03 9.87 -17.62
CA LEU A 289 -7.02 10.06 -16.17
C LEU A 289 -5.64 9.84 -15.57
N GLY A 290 -4.89 8.86 -16.06
CA GLY A 290 -3.49 8.65 -15.67
C GLY A 290 -2.62 9.87 -15.95
N VAL A 291 -2.73 10.47 -17.13
CA VAL A 291 -1.98 11.70 -17.49
C VAL A 291 -2.33 12.87 -16.57
N ILE A 292 -3.63 13.06 -16.28
CA ILE A 292 -4.09 14.11 -15.36
C ILE A 292 -3.52 13.89 -13.95
N ASP A 293 -3.52 12.64 -13.45
CA ASP A 293 -2.95 12.27 -12.15
C ASP A 293 -1.44 12.55 -12.07
N ILE A 294 -0.69 12.29 -13.14
CA ILE A 294 0.75 12.61 -13.21
C ILE A 294 0.97 14.12 -13.08
N ILE A 295 0.28 14.90 -13.91
CA ILE A 295 0.43 16.36 -13.95
C ILE A 295 0.04 16.95 -12.59
N GLY A 296 -1.07 16.48 -12.01
CA GLY A 296 -1.54 16.91 -10.70
C GLY A 296 -0.53 16.65 -9.59
N ASN A 297 -0.04 15.40 -9.46
CA ASN A 297 0.89 15.01 -8.40
C ASN A 297 2.23 15.75 -8.50
N VAL A 298 2.79 15.90 -9.70
CA VAL A 298 4.08 16.57 -9.91
C VAL A 298 3.97 18.08 -9.71
N THR A 299 2.96 18.72 -10.34
CA THR A 299 2.78 20.17 -10.28
C THR A 299 2.44 20.63 -8.87
N PHE A 300 1.53 19.93 -8.19
CA PHE A 300 1.16 20.26 -6.81
C PHE A 300 2.32 20.01 -5.86
N GLY A 301 3.00 18.87 -5.97
CA GLY A 301 4.18 18.56 -5.16
C GLY A 301 5.27 19.62 -5.29
N TRP A 302 5.55 20.11 -6.50
CA TRP A 302 6.51 21.18 -6.75
C TRP A 302 6.04 22.55 -6.22
N LEU A 303 4.76 22.87 -6.38
CA LEU A 303 4.19 24.14 -5.92
C LEU A 303 4.22 24.25 -4.39
N THR A 304 3.91 23.16 -3.69
CA THR A 304 3.92 23.11 -2.22
C THR A 304 5.34 23.20 -1.65
N ASP A 305 6.34 22.62 -2.32
CA ASP A 305 7.75 22.67 -1.88
C ASP A 305 8.38 24.07 -2.04
N ARG A 306 7.74 24.96 -2.81
CA ARG A 306 8.25 26.30 -3.15
C ARG A 306 7.76 27.40 -2.18
N ARG A 307 6.84 27.08 -1.27
CA ARG A 307 6.31 27.97 -0.24
C ARG A 307 6.98 27.71 1.09
#